data_AF-A0A399T2C4-F1
#
_entry.id   AF-A0A399T2C4-F1
#
_cell.length_a   1.000
_cell.length_b   1.000
_cell.length_c   1.000
_cell.angle_alpha   90.00
_cell.angle_beta   90.00
_cell.angle_gamma   90.00
#
_symmetry.space_group_name_H-M   'P 1'
#
loop_
_entity.id
_entity.type
_entity.pdbx_description
1 polymer ?
#
loop_
_entity_poly.entity_id
_entity_poly.type
_entity_poly.pdbx_seq_one_letter_code
_entity_poly.pdbx_strand_id
1 'polypeptide(L)'
;MKRLIFLLWSISLLFAGCDMNDSLSNEIDTDMKSAEMKMVPIKGEIQSHVTESLDGVPVIGNLSGNISHLGKLISDKSTWYTIFVEMDEQTWTISWEMFGSVCAANGDFLKYTLSGAFSIPENKITGEAVFDGGTGRFCQAQGSMEFTGYADDAMNITTMYMQIDGIISNVGSSHRGENATVTQNESIARSFIEAWDIHDADLLTSLFAEEFTYTEVTTGRIYNDKDALAMYLNATIAGIPDTRFEVVSIVANERFAVVEWIWKGTNTVGWPAMGIPPTGKYFELPGISVMEIENGQIIWNKDYWDWNTFLQLIGVIP
;
A
#
# COMPACT_ATOMS: atom_id res chain seq x y z
N MET A 1 71.08 5.62 -36.71
CA MET A 1 71.18 6.95 -37.35
C MET A 1 69.81 7.28 -37.96
N LYS A 2 69.22 8.44 -37.63
CA LYS A 2 67.98 9.03 -38.20
C LYS A 2 66.66 8.22 -38.22
N ARG A 3 65.77 8.62 -37.29
CA ARG A 3 64.32 8.85 -37.46
C ARG A 3 63.39 7.69 -37.87
N LEU A 4 62.56 7.25 -36.92
CA LEU A 4 61.10 7.49 -36.94
C LEU A 4 60.54 7.42 -35.51
N ILE A 5 59.77 8.42 -35.09
CA ILE A 5 59.07 8.51 -33.79
C ILE A 5 57.66 9.05 -34.09
N PHE A 6 56.69 8.69 -33.25
CA PHE A 6 55.24 8.97 -33.34
C PHE A 6 54.51 8.10 -34.39
N LEU A 7 53.34 7.51 -34.12
CA LEU A 7 52.42 7.65 -32.96
C LEU A 7 52.05 6.28 -32.34
N LEU A 8 51.88 6.28 -31.02
CA LEU A 8 50.83 5.47 -30.37
C LEU A 8 49.50 6.22 -30.53
N TRP A 9 48.39 5.51 -30.79
CA TRP A 9 47.04 5.69 -30.20
C TRP A 9 46.00 4.83 -30.95
N SER A 10 44.90 4.47 -30.27
CA SER A 10 43.73 3.67 -30.73
C SER A 10 44.02 2.25 -31.28
N ILE A 11 43.65 1.13 -30.64
CA ILE A 11 42.32 0.65 -30.14
C ILE A 11 41.43 0.12 -31.28
N SER A 12 40.90 -1.11 -31.11
CA SER A 12 39.89 -1.81 -31.96
C SER A 12 40.43 -2.33 -33.31
N LEU A 13 40.13 -3.52 -33.84
CA LEU A 13 39.37 -4.74 -33.46
C LEU A 13 40.18 -5.98 -33.97
N LEU A 14 39.82 -7.28 -33.92
CA LEU A 14 38.64 -8.08 -33.48
C LEU A 14 39.10 -9.56 -33.29
N PHE A 15 38.15 -10.47 -33.01
CA PHE A 15 38.20 -11.94 -33.16
C PHE A 15 39.23 -12.76 -32.34
N ALA A 16 38.76 -13.28 -31.21
CA ALA A 16 38.88 -14.71 -30.91
C ALA A 16 37.61 -15.15 -30.15
N GLY A 17 36.93 -16.19 -30.64
CA GLY A 17 35.88 -16.92 -29.93
C GLY A 17 36.28 -18.39 -29.80
N CYS A 18 35.57 -19.12 -28.92
CA CYS A 18 35.95 -20.43 -28.37
C CYS A 18 37.16 -20.40 -27.40
N ASP A 19 37.20 -21.18 -26.31
CA ASP A 19 36.43 -22.40 -26.02
C ASP A 19 35.77 -22.48 -24.62
N MET A 20 34.80 -23.39 -24.49
CA MET A 20 34.17 -23.79 -23.23
C MET A 20 35.02 -24.82 -22.47
N ASN A 21 35.54 -24.46 -21.30
CA ASN A 21 35.53 -25.29 -20.09
C ASN A 21 36.33 -24.58 -18.97
N ASP A 22 35.62 -23.87 -18.09
CA ASP A 22 36.08 -23.71 -16.71
C ASP A 22 34.86 -23.71 -15.80
N SER A 23 34.76 -24.75 -14.96
CA SER A 23 33.67 -24.91 -14.00
C SER A 23 33.93 -23.99 -12.81
N LEU A 24 33.53 -22.72 -12.93
CA LEU A 24 33.48 -21.79 -11.79
C LEU A 24 32.31 -22.18 -10.87
N SER A 25 32.58 -23.18 -10.02
CA SER A 25 31.81 -23.44 -8.81
C SER A 25 32.07 -22.29 -7.82
N ASN A 26 31.42 -21.16 -8.04
CA ASN A 26 31.19 -20.20 -6.98
C ASN A 26 30.10 -20.79 -6.08
N GLU A 27 30.53 -21.47 -5.02
CA GLU A 27 29.71 -21.55 -3.81
C GLU A 27 29.39 -20.11 -3.42
N ILE A 28 28.13 -19.71 -3.63
CA ILE A 28 27.63 -18.48 -3.04
C ILE A 28 27.60 -18.77 -1.56
N ASP A 29 28.43 -18.05 -0.80
CA ASP A 29 28.42 -18.06 0.66
C ASP A 29 27.10 -17.44 1.12
N THR A 30 26.04 -18.27 1.15
CA THR A 30 24.68 -17.87 1.54
C THR A 30 24.53 -17.74 3.06
N ASP A 31 25.56 -17.26 3.74
CA ASP A 31 25.45 -16.74 5.10
C ASP A 31 25.06 -15.25 5.03
N MET A 32 23.89 -15.01 4.44
CA MET A 32 23.14 -13.77 4.67
C MET A 32 22.83 -13.73 6.16
N LYS A 33 23.70 -13.04 6.91
CA LYS A 33 23.41 -12.67 8.29
C LYS A 33 22.09 -11.91 8.29
N SER A 34 21.03 -12.55 8.76
CA SER A 34 19.79 -11.84 9.06
C SER A 34 20.17 -10.77 10.08
N ALA A 35 20.00 -9.51 9.69
CA ALA A 35 20.11 -8.42 10.65
C ALA A 35 18.99 -8.64 11.67
N GLU A 36 19.33 -8.99 12.90
CA GLU A 36 18.34 -9.26 13.95
C GLU A 36 17.41 -8.05 14.05
N MET A 37 16.12 -8.29 13.76
CA MET A 37 15.13 -7.22 13.73
C MET A 37 14.93 -6.69 15.15
N LYS A 38 15.48 -5.50 15.42
CA LYS A 38 15.46 -4.91 16.75
C LYS A 38 14.07 -4.41 17.11
N MET A 39 13.35 -5.21 17.89
CA MET A 39 12.12 -4.81 18.56
C MET A 39 12.42 -3.81 19.70
N VAL A 40 11.60 -2.78 19.85
CA VAL A 40 11.62 -1.88 21.01
C VAL A 40 10.18 -1.54 21.44
N PRO A 41 9.97 -1.04 22.68
CA PRO A 41 8.63 -0.74 23.17
C PRO A 41 7.94 0.36 22.37
N ILE A 42 6.64 0.19 22.10
CA ILE A 42 5.72 1.22 21.60
C ILE A 42 4.59 1.40 22.62
N LYS A 43 4.28 2.64 22.98
CA LYS A 43 3.25 2.99 23.97
C LYS A 43 2.58 4.31 23.60
N GLY A 44 1.36 4.56 24.05
CA GLY A 44 0.67 5.81 23.73
C GLY A 44 -0.74 5.92 24.27
N GLU A 45 -1.34 7.07 24.01
CA GLU A 45 -2.74 7.36 24.27
C GLU A 45 -3.40 7.74 22.95
N ILE A 46 -4.50 7.08 22.61
CA ILE A 46 -5.26 7.33 21.38
C ILE A 46 -6.74 7.58 21.67
N GLN A 47 -7.35 8.37 20.80
CA GLN A 47 -8.78 8.64 20.76
C GLN A 47 -9.29 8.26 19.38
N SER A 48 -10.12 7.23 19.31
CA SER A 48 -10.84 6.85 18.09
C SER A 48 -12.15 7.61 18.03
N HIS A 49 -12.39 8.33 16.94
CA HIS A 49 -13.60 9.10 16.67
C HIS A 49 -14.38 8.40 15.57
N VAL A 50 -15.60 7.98 15.86
CA VAL A 50 -16.48 7.32 14.89
C VAL A 50 -16.97 8.37 13.88
N THR A 51 -16.75 8.12 12.59
CA THR A 51 -17.22 8.98 11.50
C THR A 51 -18.42 8.39 10.77
N GLU A 52 -18.56 7.06 10.76
CA GLU A 52 -19.70 6.37 10.19
C GLU A 52 -20.11 5.15 11.04
N SER A 53 -21.43 4.95 11.16
CA SER A 53 -22.02 3.80 11.85
C SER A 53 -23.13 3.17 11.01
N LEU A 54 -23.16 1.84 10.95
CA LEU A 54 -24.20 1.03 10.31
C LEU A 54 -25.06 0.37 11.38
N ASP A 55 -26.37 0.63 11.38
CA ASP A 55 -27.34 0.12 12.38
C ASP A 55 -26.90 0.35 13.86
N GLY A 56 -26.19 1.45 14.10
CA GLY A 56 -25.65 1.83 15.42
C GLY A 56 -24.27 1.26 15.75
N VAL A 57 -23.72 0.40 14.88
CA VAL A 57 -22.38 -0.18 15.02
C VAL A 57 -21.35 0.70 14.31
N PRO A 58 -20.25 1.13 14.97
CA PRO A 58 -19.16 1.86 14.32
C PRO A 58 -18.51 1.07 13.18
N VAL A 59 -18.42 1.66 11.98
CA VAL A 59 -17.84 1.02 10.79
C VAL A 59 -16.64 1.76 10.19
N ILE A 60 -16.56 3.08 10.36
CA ILE A 60 -15.41 3.89 9.94
C ILE A 60 -15.11 4.92 11.01
N GLY A 61 -13.82 5.24 11.20
CA GLY A 61 -13.42 6.36 12.03
C GLY A 61 -11.96 6.79 11.91
N ASN A 62 -11.62 7.82 12.67
CA ASN A 62 -10.32 8.47 12.68
C ASN A 62 -9.65 8.35 14.05
N LEU A 63 -8.34 8.11 14.07
CA LEU A 63 -7.51 8.07 15.27
C LEU A 63 -6.78 9.40 15.48
N SER A 64 -6.85 9.92 16.70
CA SER A 64 -5.99 11.00 17.17
C SER A 64 -5.22 10.55 18.41
N GLY A 65 -4.20 11.30 18.82
CA GLY A 65 -3.45 10.99 20.04
C GLY A 65 -1.95 11.16 19.87
N ASN A 66 -1.18 10.50 20.74
CA ASN A 66 0.27 10.51 20.72
C ASN A 66 0.80 9.11 21.01
N ILE A 67 1.56 8.57 20.07
CA ILE A 67 2.18 7.24 20.16
C ILE A 67 3.70 7.43 20.12
N SER A 68 4.44 6.76 21.01
CA SER A 68 5.91 6.79 21.01
C SER A 68 6.46 6.39 19.64
N HIS A 69 7.56 7.01 19.22
CA HIS A 69 8.14 6.94 17.87
C HIS A 69 7.33 7.63 16.79
N LEU A 70 6.00 7.48 16.74
CA LEU A 70 5.14 8.14 15.74
C LEU A 70 4.94 9.64 16.05
N GLY A 71 4.91 10.01 17.33
CA GLY A 71 4.56 11.34 17.79
C GLY A 71 3.06 11.58 17.80
N LYS A 72 2.66 12.86 17.74
CA LYS A 72 1.25 13.26 17.61
C LYS A 72 0.72 12.84 16.25
N LEU A 73 -0.36 12.07 16.22
CA LEU A 73 -0.96 11.57 14.98
C LEU A 73 -1.59 12.70 14.16
N ILE A 74 -1.53 12.56 12.83
CA ILE A 74 -2.26 13.39 11.87
C ILE A 74 -3.64 12.76 11.69
N SER A 75 -4.63 13.30 12.41
CA SER A 75 -5.89 12.59 12.70
C SER A 75 -6.80 12.41 11.49
N ASP A 76 -6.79 13.37 10.57
CA ASP A 76 -7.48 13.35 9.28
C ASP A 76 -6.89 12.34 8.27
N LYS A 77 -5.72 11.76 8.60
CA LYS A 77 -5.02 10.75 7.80
C LYS A 77 -4.79 9.43 8.55
N SER A 78 -5.41 9.27 9.72
CA SER A 78 -5.23 8.07 10.56
C SER A 78 -6.56 7.34 10.65
N THR A 79 -6.83 6.44 9.71
CA THR A 79 -8.16 5.83 9.50
C THR A 79 -8.23 4.39 9.99
N TRP A 80 -9.45 3.94 10.31
CA TRP A 80 -9.78 2.53 10.49
C TRP A 80 -11.14 2.18 9.89
N TYR A 81 -11.29 0.91 9.51
CA TYR A 81 -12.48 0.34 8.89
C TYR A 81 -12.80 -1.01 9.54
N THR A 82 -14.07 -1.26 9.82
CA THR A 82 -14.56 -2.54 10.37
C THR A 82 -14.71 -3.57 9.25
N ILE A 83 -14.02 -4.71 9.37
CA ILE A 83 -14.15 -5.89 8.50
C ILE A 83 -15.31 -6.75 8.96
N PHE A 84 -15.35 -7.03 10.26
CA PHE A 84 -16.30 -7.93 10.89
C PHE A 84 -16.69 -7.42 12.27
N VAL A 85 -17.93 -7.69 12.66
CA VAL A 85 -18.45 -7.37 13.98
C VAL A 85 -19.45 -8.43 14.43
N GLU A 86 -19.35 -8.83 15.69
CA GLU A 86 -20.26 -9.78 16.33
C GLU A 86 -20.65 -9.27 17.72
N MET A 87 -21.87 -9.56 18.16
CA MET A 87 -22.39 -9.21 19.49
C MET A 87 -22.78 -10.48 20.24
N ASP A 88 -22.11 -10.77 21.35
CA ASP A 88 -22.53 -11.81 22.29
C ASP A 88 -23.60 -11.24 23.25
N GLU A 89 -24.86 -11.60 23.00
CA GLU A 89 -26.01 -11.21 23.83
C GLU A 89 -25.99 -11.78 25.26
N GLN A 90 -25.15 -12.80 25.56
CA GLN A 90 -25.04 -13.37 26.90
C GLN A 90 -24.11 -12.53 27.79
N THR A 91 -22.96 -12.11 27.25
CA THR A 91 -21.98 -11.29 27.99
C THR A 91 -22.13 -9.78 27.74
N TRP A 92 -22.94 -9.39 26.75
CA TRP A 92 -23.04 -8.03 26.23
C TRP A 92 -21.69 -7.48 25.76
N THR A 93 -20.99 -8.30 24.97
CA THR A 93 -19.67 -7.99 24.42
C THR A 93 -19.74 -7.88 22.89
N ILE A 94 -19.36 -6.74 22.36
CA ILE A 94 -19.12 -6.57 20.92
C ILE A 94 -17.69 -7.00 20.62
N SER A 95 -17.46 -7.79 19.57
CA SER A 95 -16.14 -8.14 19.06
C SER A 95 -15.97 -7.59 17.65
N TRP A 96 -14.78 -7.11 17.31
CA TRP A 96 -14.46 -6.50 16.01
C TRP A 96 -13.19 -7.10 15.42
N GLU A 97 -13.19 -7.23 14.09
CA GLU A 97 -11.97 -7.24 13.28
C GLU A 97 -11.93 -5.95 12.45
N MET A 98 -10.80 -5.26 12.47
CA MET A 98 -10.60 -3.98 11.78
C MET A 98 -9.25 -3.97 11.06
N PHE A 99 -9.11 -3.07 10.09
CA PHE A 99 -7.81 -2.67 9.54
C PHE A 99 -7.73 -1.15 9.44
N GLY A 100 -6.51 -0.63 9.27
CA GLY A 100 -6.31 0.80 9.14
C GLY A 100 -4.84 1.20 9.02
N SER A 101 -4.62 2.50 9.15
CA SER A 101 -3.28 3.05 9.25
C SER A 101 -3.24 4.28 10.15
N VAL A 102 -2.12 4.49 10.84
CA VAL A 102 -1.86 5.72 11.59
C VAL A 102 -0.80 6.55 10.89
N CYS A 103 -1.11 7.82 10.64
CA CYS A 103 -0.19 8.78 10.05
C CYS A 103 0.60 9.48 11.17
N ALA A 104 1.90 9.22 11.22
CA ALA A 104 2.82 9.78 12.20
C ALA A 104 3.04 11.28 12.00
N ALA A 105 3.60 11.96 13.01
CA ALA A 105 3.87 13.40 12.99
C ALA A 105 4.80 13.86 11.85
N ASN A 106 5.52 12.93 11.21
CA ASN A 106 6.40 13.19 10.06
C ASN A 106 5.78 12.82 8.70
N GLY A 107 4.51 12.41 8.65
CA GLY A 107 3.81 12.02 7.42
C GLY A 107 3.95 10.54 7.02
N ASP A 108 4.85 9.79 7.65
CA ASP A 108 4.96 8.34 7.43
C ASP A 108 3.74 7.61 8.01
N PHE A 109 3.25 6.59 7.31
CA PHE A 109 2.14 5.75 7.75
C PHE A 109 2.66 4.44 8.35
N LEU A 110 1.98 3.94 9.39
CA LEU A 110 2.13 2.58 9.91
C LEU A 110 0.81 1.85 9.71
N LYS A 111 0.82 0.73 8.96
CA LYS A 111 -0.37 -0.09 8.71
C LYS A 111 -0.61 -1.05 9.86
N TYR A 112 -1.87 -1.39 10.11
CA TYR A 112 -2.23 -2.41 11.09
C TYR A 112 -3.52 -3.15 10.74
N THR A 113 -3.61 -4.38 11.21
CA THR A 113 -4.87 -5.09 11.46
C THR A 113 -5.12 -5.14 12.98
N LEU A 114 -6.37 -5.26 13.39
CA LEU A 114 -6.79 -5.19 14.79
C LEU A 114 -7.90 -6.19 15.06
N SER A 115 -7.80 -6.88 16.20
CA SER A 115 -8.90 -7.63 16.80
C SER A 115 -9.19 -7.05 18.19
N GLY A 116 -10.45 -6.72 18.45
CA GLY A 116 -10.84 -6.04 19.68
C GLY A 116 -12.19 -6.49 20.20
N ALA A 117 -12.43 -6.21 21.48
CA ALA A 117 -13.69 -6.47 22.16
C ALA A 117 -14.08 -5.28 23.04
N PHE A 118 -15.38 -5.01 23.13
CA PHE A 118 -15.99 -4.02 24.00
C PHE A 118 -17.08 -4.64 24.85
N SER A 119 -16.85 -4.70 26.16
CA SER A 119 -17.87 -5.06 27.15
C SER A 119 -18.72 -3.84 27.48
N ILE A 120 -19.99 -3.86 27.06
CA ILE A 120 -20.95 -2.78 27.34
C ILE A 120 -21.19 -2.63 28.86
N PRO A 121 -21.37 -3.71 29.66
CA PRO A 121 -21.60 -3.58 31.10
C PRO A 121 -20.40 -3.03 31.89
N GLU A 122 -19.17 -3.32 31.46
CA GLU A 122 -17.95 -2.81 32.09
C GLU A 122 -17.50 -1.44 31.53
N ASN A 123 -18.14 -0.97 30.44
CA ASN A 123 -17.64 0.11 29.55
C ASN A 123 -16.13 -0.05 29.27
N LYS A 124 -15.73 -1.22 28.79
CA LYS A 124 -14.32 -1.62 28.71
C LYS A 124 -13.96 -2.18 27.35
N ILE A 125 -12.95 -1.57 26.74
CA ILE A 125 -12.35 -1.96 25.48
C ILE A 125 -11.05 -2.72 25.77
N THR A 126 -10.81 -3.82 25.05
CA THR A 126 -9.55 -4.58 25.07
C THR A 126 -9.26 -5.17 23.69
N GLY A 127 -8.01 -5.29 23.29
CA GLY A 127 -7.65 -6.04 22.07
C GLY A 127 -6.17 -5.99 21.72
N GLU A 128 -5.83 -6.53 20.55
CA GLU A 128 -4.49 -6.50 19.96
C GLU A 128 -4.54 -5.92 18.55
N ALA A 129 -3.54 -5.10 18.20
CA ALA A 129 -3.27 -4.67 16.83
C ALA A 129 -1.90 -5.16 16.38
N VAL A 130 -1.81 -5.69 15.16
CA VAL A 130 -0.59 -6.21 14.55
C VAL A 130 -0.13 -5.24 13.46
N PHE A 131 1.15 -4.88 13.49
CA PHE A 131 1.78 -4.04 12.48
C PHE A 131 2.45 -4.91 11.41
N ASP A 132 2.13 -4.65 10.15
CA ASP A 132 2.83 -5.26 9.00
C ASP A 132 3.07 -4.19 7.91
N GLY A 133 4.20 -3.50 8.04
CA GLY A 133 4.66 -2.48 7.11
C GLY A 133 3.99 -1.11 7.27
N GLY A 134 4.19 -0.28 6.25
CA GLY A 134 3.88 1.14 6.28
C GLY A 134 4.66 1.90 5.20
N THR A 135 4.88 3.20 5.41
CA THR A 135 5.72 4.04 4.54
C THR A 135 6.90 4.65 5.31
N GLY A 136 7.87 5.18 4.58
CA GLY A 136 9.08 5.80 5.16
C GLY A 136 9.80 4.86 6.11
N ARG A 137 10.04 5.32 7.34
CA ARG A 137 10.73 4.52 8.36
C ARG A 137 9.96 3.27 8.81
N PHE A 138 8.66 3.19 8.52
CA PHE A 138 7.81 2.05 8.88
C PHE A 138 7.63 1.03 7.74
N CYS A 139 8.31 1.18 6.59
CA CYS A 139 8.13 0.29 5.43
C CYS A 139 8.39 -1.21 5.73
N GLN A 140 9.24 -1.51 6.71
CA GLN A 140 9.50 -2.86 7.24
C GLN A 140 9.18 -2.95 8.75
N ALA A 141 8.26 -2.12 9.25
CA ALA A 141 7.83 -2.20 10.65
C ALA A 141 7.00 -3.48 10.85
N GLN A 142 7.35 -4.23 11.88
CA GLN A 142 6.61 -5.39 12.35
C GLN A 142 6.44 -5.27 13.87
N GLY A 143 5.40 -5.88 14.40
CA GLY A 143 5.17 -5.95 15.84
C GLY A 143 3.70 -6.05 16.19
N SER A 144 3.39 -5.87 17.47
CA SER A 144 2.01 -5.75 17.92
C SER A 144 1.90 -4.87 19.15
N MET A 145 0.69 -4.39 19.41
CA MET A 145 0.32 -3.67 20.62
C MET A 145 -0.98 -4.21 21.19
N GLU A 146 -1.01 -4.41 22.50
CA GLU A 146 -2.27 -4.52 23.23
C GLU A 146 -2.83 -3.12 23.46
N PHE A 147 -4.15 -2.99 23.41
CA PHE A 147 -4.85 -1.77 23.77
C PHE A 147 -5.95 -2.04 24.79
N THR A 148 -6.13 -1.11 25.72
CA THR A 148 -7.20 -1.15 26.73
C THR A 148 -7.82 0.24 26.88
N GLY A 149 -9.13 0.31 27.12
CA GLY A 149 -9.84 1.59 27.05
C GLY A 149 -11.29 1.56 27.49
N TYR A 150 -12.01 2.63 27.16
CA TYR A 150 -13.45 2.81 27.42
C TYR A 150 -14.08 3.72 26.35
N ALA A 151 -15.40 3.63 26.18
CA ALA A 151 -16.17 4.53 25.32
C ALA A 151 -16.74 5.73 26.10
N ASP A 152 -16.99 6.84 25.41
CA ASP A 152 -17.69 8.01 25.94
C ASP A 152 -19.11 7.69 26.40
N ASP A 153 -19.85 6.94 25.58
CA ASP A 153 -21.15 6.36 25.91
C ASP A 153 -21.20 4.90 25.42
N ALA A 154 -21.40 3.95 26.33
CA ALA A 154 -21.43 2.53 26.02
C ALA A 154 -22.64 2.09 25.17
N MET A 155 -23.68 2.93 25.07
CA MET A 155 -24.88 2.67 24.26
C MET A 155 -24.91 3.46 22.95
N ASN A 156 -24.01 4.43 22.77
CA ASN A 156 -23.92 5.28 21.58
C ASN A 156 -22.49 5.80 21.42
N ILE A 157 -21.57 4.90 21.08
CA ILE A 157 -20.13 5.17 21.00
C ILE A 157 -19.86 6.24 19.93
N THR A 158 -19.34 7.40 20.34
CA THR A 158 -18.80 8.40 19.39
C THR A 158 -17.29 8.52 19.51
N THR A 159 -16.75 8.33 20.70
CA THR A 159 -15.32 8.47 20.99
C THR A 159 -14.83 7.36 21.94
N MET A 160 -13.82 6.61 21.52
CA MET A 160 -13.17 5.57 22.33
C MET A 160 -11.78 6.03 22.77
N TYR A 161 -11.52 5.98 24.08
CA TYR A 161 -10.26 6.38 24.70
C TYR A 161 -9.44 5.14 25.04
N MET A 162 -8.25 4.99 24.46
CA MET A 162 -7.43 3.79 24.64
C MET A 162 -5.98 4.12 25.01
N GLN A 163 -5.44 3.34 25.94
CA GLN A 163 -4.03 3.23 26.27
C GLN A 163 -3.46 2.04 25.50
N ILE A 164 -2.29 2.21 24.89
CA ILE A 164 -1.61 1.15 24.12
C ILE A 164 -0.24 0.82 24.72
N ASP A 165 0.13 -0.46 24.69
CA ASP A 165 1.44 -0.96 25.10
C ASP A 165 1.83 -2.16 24.21
N GLY A 166 3.08 -2.21 23.74
CA GLY A 166 3.49 -3.20 22.76
C GLY A 166 4.95 -3.11 22.36
N ILE A 167 5.27 -3.76 21.25
CA ILE A 167 6.58 -3.74 20.61
C ILE A 167 6.48 -3.45 19.11
N ILE A 168 7.48 -2.76 18.58
CA ILE A 168 7.61 -2.46 17.15
C ILE A 168 9.08 -2.54 16.72
N SER A 169 9.32 -3.00 15.49
CA SER A 169 10.64 -2.93 14.85
C SER A 169 10.87 -1.59 14.15
N ASN A 170 12.12 -1.33 13.74
CA ASN A 170 12.47 -0.26 12.81
C ASN A 170 12.02 1.17 13.20
N VAL A 171 12.11 1.50 14.49
CA VAL A 171 11.88 2.86 15.00
C VAL A 171 13.20 3.54 15.40
N GLY A 172 13.73 4.34 14.48
CA GLY A 172 15.00 5.04 14.63
C GLY A 172 15.33 5.85 13.39
N SER A 173 16.41 6.63 13.45
CA SER A 173 16.85 7.54 12.38
C SER A 173 16.74 6.88 10.99
N SER A 174 16.09 7.59 10.07
CA SER A 174 15.96 7.22 8.66
C SER A 174 17.26 6.60 8.14
N HIS A 175 17.25 5.28 7.94
CA HIS A 175 18.34 4.58 7.30
C HIS A 175 18.27 4.88 5.81
N ARG A 176 18.53 6.13 5.41
CA ARG A 176 18.75 6.53 4.02
C ARG A 176 20.11 6.02 3.53
N GLY A 177 20.32 4.72 3.67
CA GLY A 177 21.05 3.94 2.68
C GLY A 177 20.08 3.57 1.58
N GLU A 178 20.59 3.37 0.36
CA GLU A 178 19.82 3.18 -0.87
C GLU A 178 18.64 2.19 -0.70
N ASN A 179 18.83 1.12 0.07
CA ASN A 179 17.82 0.07 0.31
C ASN A 179 16.53 0.54 1.03
N ALA A 180 16.54 1.52 1.95
CA ALA A 180 15.30 1.84 2.68
C ALA A 180 14.36 2.73 1.85
N THR A 181 14.90 3.62 1.01
CA THR A 181 14.08 4.38 0.06
C THR A 181 13.58 3.46 -1.07
N VAL A 182 14.39 2.49 -1.50
CA VAL A 182 13.92 1.38 -2.36
C VAL A 182 12.72 0.68 -1.72
N THR A 183 12.83 0.16 -0.49
CA THR A 183 11.72 -0.58 0.14
C THR A 183 10.51 0.29 0.49
N GLN A 184 10.70 1.58 0.81
CA GLN A 184 9.58 2.53 0.89
C GLN A 184 8.85 2.63 -0.45
N ASN A 185 9.58 2.76 -1.55
CA ASN A 185 9.01 2.88 -2.89
C ASN A 185 8.34 1.56 -3.34
N GLU A 186 8.87 0.40 -2.96
CA GLU A 186 8.19 -0.91 -3.13
C GLU A 186 6.87 -0.98 -2.35
N SER A 187 6.84 -0.51 -1.09
CA SER A 187 5.64 -0.48 -0.26
C SER A 187 4.58 0.48 -0.82
N ILE A 188 4.99 1.65 -1.34
CA ILE A 188 4.09 2.60 -2.01
C ILE A 188 3.49 1.97 -3.28
N ALA A 189 4.30 1.32 -4.12
CA ALA A 189 3.82 0.65 -5.32
C ALA A 189 2.87 -0.53 -5.00
N ARG A 190 3.12 -1.28 -3.93
CA ARG A 190 2.20 -2.31 -3.42
C ARG A 190 0.88 -1.70 -2.93
N SER A 191 0.96 -0.63 -2.14
CA SER A 191 -0.22 0.06 -1.58
C SER A 191 -1.08 0.72 -2.66
N PHE A 192 -0.46 1.16 -3.77
CA PHE A 192 -1.17 1.68 -4.93
C PHE A 192 -2.04 0.59 -5.58
N ILE A 193 -1.52 -0.64 -5.76
CA ILE A 193 -2.32 -1.75 -6.30
C ILE A 193 -3.34 -2.27 -5.29
N GLU A 194 -3.01 -2.28 -4.00
CA GLU A 194 -3.94 -2.61 -2.92
C GLU A 194 -5.18 -1.70 -2.95
N ALA A 195 -5.00 -0.38 -3.13
CA ALA A 195 -6.11 0.57 -3.27
C ALA A 195 -7.05 0.24 -4.44
N TRP A 196 -6.50 -0.19 -5.58
CA TRP A 196 -7.28 -0.68 -6.72
C TRP A 196 -7.95 -2.04 -6.47
N ASP A 197 -7.37 -2.91 -5.64
CA ASP A 197 -7.92 -4.23 -5.31
C ASP A 197 -9.07 -4.16 -4.29
N ILE A 198 -8.95 -3.29 -3.28
CA ILE A 198 -9.98 -3.10 -2.23
C ILE A 198 -10.98 -1.98 -2.55
N HIS A 199 -10.83 -1.34 -3.72
CA HIS A 199 -11.68 -0.25 -4.24
C HIS A 199 -11.66 1.03 -3.39
N ASP A 200 -10.56 1.30 -2.69
CA ASP A 200 -10.40 2.45 -1.78
C ASP A 200 -9.77 3.65 -2.49
N ALA A 201 -10.62 4.62 -2.85
CA ALA A 201 -10.22 5.86 -3.50
C ALA A 201 -9.48 6.84 -2.57
N ASP A 202 -9.73 6.79 -1.26
CA ASP A 202 -9.07 7.64 -0.27
C ASP A 202 -7.63 7.13 -0.03
N LEU A 203 -7.46 5.82 0.10
CA LEU A 203 -6.13 5.19 0.11
C LEU A 203 -5.37 5.54 -1.18
N LEU A 204 -5.97 5.37 -2.36
CA LEU A 204 -5.31 5.71 -3.63
C LEU A 204 -4.82 7.16 -3.65
N THR A 205 -5.69 8.12 -3.34
CA THR A 205 -5.36 9.55 -3.42
C THR A 205 -4.44 10.03 -2.29
N SER A 206 -4.38 9.33 -1.16
CA SER A 206 -3.43 9.60 -0.07
C SER A 206 -1.96 9.38 -0.49
N LEU A 207 -1.72 8.42 -1.39
CA LEU A 207 -0.38 8.06 -1.88
C LEU A 207 0.23 9.14 -2.81
N PHE A 208 -0.60 9.97 -3.43
CA PHE A 208 -0.14 11.04 -4.32
C PHE A 208 0.24 12.32 -3.57
N ALA A 209 1.22 13.03 -4.12
CA ALA A 209 1.57 14.38 -3.68
C ALA A 209 0.41 15.37 -3.93
N GLU A 210 0.54 16.60 -3.44
CA GLU A 210 -0.43 17.66 -3.75
C GLU A 210 -0.33 18.09 -5.21
N GLU A 211 0.88 18.32 -5.70
CA GLU A 211 1.20 18.50 -7.11
C GLU A 211 1.63 17.14 -7.68
N PHE A 212 0.80 16.52 -8.51
CA PHE A 212 1.09 15.24 -9.15
C PHE A 212 0.51 15.15 -10.57
N THR A 213 0.96 14.14 -11.33
CA THR A 213 0.34 13.74 -12.60
C THR A 213 0.17 12.23 -12.68
N TYR A 214 -1.06 11.74 -12.68
CA TYR A 214 -1.38 10.37 -13.09
C TYR A 214 -1.71 10.36 -14.59
N THR A 215 -1.25 9.35 -15.33
CA THR A 215 -1.57 9.17 -16.75
C THR A 215 -1.96 7.73 -17.05
N GLU A 216 -3.21 7.52 -17.42
CA GLU A 216 -3.65 6.27 -18.06
C GLU A 216 -3.22 6.33 -19.53
N VAL A 217 -2.08 5.71 -19.85
CA VAL A 217 -1.47 5.80 -21.20
C VAL A 217 -2.38 5.16 -22.25
N THR A 218 -3.09 4.10 -21.87
CA THR A 218 -3.94 3.29 -22.75
C THR A 218 -5.12 4.08 -23.32
N THR A 219 -5.70 4.98 -22.53
CA THR A 219 -6.84 5.83 -22.94
C THR A 219 -6.46 7.30 -23.16
N GLY A 220 -5.20 7.67 -22.88
CA GLY A 220 -4.70 9.04 -22.98
C GLY A 220 -5.27 10.00 -21.93
N ARG A 221 -5.87 9.47 -20.85
CA ARG A 221 -6.43 10.29 -19.76
C ARG A 221 -5.32 10.72 -18.80
N ILE A 222 -5.39 11.96 -18.35
CA ILE A 222 -4.43 12.57 -17.43
C ILE A 222 -5.19 13.21 -16.29
N TYR A 223 -4.76 12.94 -15.06
CA TYR A 223 -5.34 13.48 -13.82
C TYR A 223 -4.25 14.20 -13.03
N ASN A 224 -4.53 15.42 -12.59
CA ASN A 224 -3.64 16.24 -11.74
C ASN A 224 -4.44 16.81 -10.55
N ASP A 225 -5.47 16.06 -10.15
CA ASP A 225 -6.49 16.44 -9.17
C ASP A 225 -6.97 15.15 -8.48
N LYS A 226 -7.09 15.19 -7.16
CA LYS A 226 -7.37 14.00 -6.36
C LYS A 226 -8.80 13.52 -6.50
N ASP A 227 -9.77 14.44 -6.51
CA ASP A 227 -11.18 14.13 -6.71
C ASP A 227 -11.40 13.46 -8.07
N ALA A 228 -10.79 14.00 -9.14
CA ALA A 228 -10.87 13.40 -10.47
C ALA A 228 -10.21 12.01 -10.57
N LEU A 229 -9.13 11.74 -9.82
CA LEU A 229 -8.51 10.42 -9.74
C LEU A 229 -9.38 9.43 -8.93
N ALA A 230 -9.95 9.85 -7.81
CA ALA A 230 -10.92 9.06 -7.04
C ALA A 230 -12.16 8.70 -7.88
N MET A 231 -12.70 9.68 -8.62
CA MET A 231 -13.78 9.45 -9.58
C MET A 231 -13.40 8.48 -10.70
N TYR A 232 -12.13 8.45 -11.12
CA TYR A 232 -11.65 7.51 -12.14
C TYR A 232 -11.60 6.07 -11.62
N LEU A 233 -11.09 5.84 -10.40
CA LEU A 233 -11.15 4.52 -9.76
C LEU A 233 -12.61 4.06 -9.67
N ASN A 234 -13.47 4.88 -9.07
CA ASN A 234 -14.89 4.54 -8.90
C ASN A 234 -15.61 4.25 -10.22
N ALA A 235 -15.34 5.02 -11.28
CA ALA A 235 -15.91 4.78 -12.61
C ALA A 235 -15.36 3.53 -13.31
N THR A 236 -14.17 3.07 -12.92
CA THR A 236 -13.57 1.82 -13.41
C THR A 236 -14.20 0.62 -12.70
N ILE A 237 -14.27 0.64 -11.37
CA ILE A 237 -14.95 -0.40 -10.58
C ILE A 237 -16.43 -0.51 -10.97
N ALA A 238 -17.14 0.60 -11.21
CA ALA A 238 -18.54 0.57 -11.62
C ALA A 238 -18.82 -0.19 -12.94
N GLY A 239 -17.82 -0.31 -13.82
CA GLY A 239 -17.94 -1.10 -15.06
C GLY A 239 -17.68 -2.59 -14.88
N ILE A 240 -16.86 -2.97 -13.89
CA ILE A 240 -16.49 -4.35 -13.54
C ILE A 240 -16.54 -4.48 -12.00
N PRO A 241 -17.73 -4.65 -11.38
CA PRO A 241 -17.88 -4.54 -9.92
C PRO A 241 -17.18 -5.64 -9.11
N ASP A 242 -16.82 -6.77 -9.74
CA ASP A 242 -16.02 -7.86 -9.16
C ASP A 242 -14.53 -7.71 -9.46
N THR A 243 -14.07 -6.50 -9.83
CA THR A 243 -12.66 -6.18 -10.10
C THR A 243 -11.76 -6.60 -8.95
N ARG A 244 -10.67 -7.30 -9.29
CA ARG A 244 -9.53 -7.57 -8.42
C ARG A 244 -8.23 -7.19 -9.14
N PHE A 245 -7.23 -6.78 -8.38
CA PHE A 245 -5.87 -6.51 -8.86
C PHE A 245 -4.86 -7.32 -8.06
N GLU A 246 -4.07 -8.13 -8.76
CA GLU A 246 -3.03 -8.97 -8.17
C GLU A 246 -1.63 -8.40 -8.49
N VAL A 247 -0.78 -8.20 -7.48
CA VAL A 247 0.63 -7.83 -7.67
C VAL A 247 1.43 -9.05 -8.13
N VAL A 248 2.04 -8.96 -9.32
CA VAL A 248 2.91 -10.01 -9.88
C VAL A 248 4.35 -9.79 -9.46
N SER A 249 4.89 -8.59 -9.71
CA SER A 249 6.28 -8.24 -9.41
C SER A 249 6.41 -6.75 -9.11
N ILE A 250 7.40 -6.38 -8.29
CA ILE A 250 7.74 -4.99 -7.98
C ILE A 250 9.25 -4.82 -8.13
N VAL A 251 9.68 -3.72 -8.73
CA VAL A 251 11.08 -3.27 -8.79
C VAL A 251 11.12 -1.78 -8.45
N ALA A 252 11.97 -1.38 -7.51
CA ALA A 252 12.16 0.04 -7.18
C ALA A 252 13.64 0.45 -7.13
N ASN A 253 13.86 1.76 -7.20
CA ASN A 253 15.09 2.44 -6.80
C ASN A 253 14.73 3.64 -5.91
N GLU A 254 15.69 4.51 -5.60
CA GLU A 254 15.47 5.67 -4.71
C GLU A 254 14.41 6.68 -5.19
N ARG A 255 14.08 6.71 -6.49
CA ARG A 255 13.18 7.71 -7.10
C ARG A 255 12.03 7.11 -7.91
N PHE A 256 12.16 5.88 -8.39
CA PHE A 256 11.14 5.21 -9.20
C PHE A 256 10.71 3.88 -8.59
N ALA A 257 9.44 3.55 -8.76
CA ALA A 257 8.93 2.20 -8.55
C ALA A 257 8.18 1.73 -9.81
N VAL A 258 8.22 0.43 -10.05
CA VAL A 258 7.50 -0.25 -11.12
C VAL A 258 6.79 -1.44 -10.50
N VAL A 259 5.49 -1.58 -10.75
CA VAL A 259 4.71 -2.75 -10.34
C VAL A 259 3.99 -3.34 -11.53
N GLU A 260 4.23 -4.63 -11.75
CA GLU A 260 3.50 -5.49 -12.67
C GLU A 260 2.28 -6.07 -11.94
N TRP A 261 1.13 -6.05 -12.58
CA TRP A 261 -0.13 -6.48 -11.99
C TRP A 261 -1.02 -7.21 -13.00
N ILE A 262 -1.96 -8.01 -12.49
CA ILE A 262 -3.06 -8.56 -13.28
C ILE A 262 -4.38 -7.96 -12.79
N TRP A 263 -5.12 -7.29 -13.68
CA TRP A 263 -6.51 -6.90 -13.46
C TRP A 263 -7.42 -8.04 -13.86
N LYS A 264 -8.32 -8.45 -12.96
CA LYS A 264 -9.24 -9.57 -13.12
C LYS A 264 -10.67 -9.13 -12.82
N GLY A 265 -11.64 -9.78 -13.45
CA GLY A 265 -13.06 -9.56 -13.18
C GLY A 265 -13.97 -10.08 -14.29
N THR A 266 -15.26 -9.80 -14.18
CA THR A 266 -16.29 -10.26 -15.11
C THR A 266 -17.04 -9.08 -15.71
N ASN A 267 -17.08 -9.00 -17.05
CA ASN A 267 -17.74 -7.90 -17.77
C ASN A 267 -19.28 -7.96 -17.72
N THR A 268 -19.82 -7.75 -16.54
CA THR A 268 -21.26 -7.83 -16.20
C THR A 268 -22.00 -6.50 -16.38
N VAL A 269 -21.29 -5.37 -16.41
CA VAL A 269 -21.86 -4.02 -16.61
C VAL A 269 -21.26 -3.35 -17.85
N GLY A 270 -19.93 -3.26 -17.92
CA GLY A 270 -19.21 -2.60 -19.01
C GLY A 270 -19.36 -1.07 -19.01
N TRP A 271 -19.01 -0.43 -20.12
CA TRP A 271 -19.14 1.02 -20.32
C TRP A 271 -19.86 1.32 -21.64
N PRO A 272 -21.20 1.36 -21.65
CA PRO A 272 -21.99 1.59 -22.86
C PRO A 272 -21.66 2.91 -23.58
N ALA A 273 -21.31 3.96 -22.82
CA ALA A 273 -20.89 5.26 -23.37
C ALA A 273 -19.56 5.18 -24.15
N MET A 274 -18.74 4.15 -23.91
CA MET A 274 -17.50 3.85 -24.63
C MET A 274 -17.68 2.74 -25.67
N GLY A 275 -18.92 2.26 -25.91
CA GLY A 275 -19.21 1.15 -26.81
C GLY A 275 -18.86 -0.24 -26.26
N ILE A 276 -18.65 -0.37 -24.94
CA ILE A 276 -18.32 -1.64 -24.28
C ILE A 276 -19.61 -2.21 -23.63
N PRO A 277 -20.27 -3.21 -24.23
CA PRO A 277 -21.45 -3.85 -23.65
C PRO A 277 -21.08 -4.85 -22.53
N PRO A 278 -22.04 -5.22 -21.65
CA PRO A 278 -21.87 -6.31 -20.70
C PRO A 278 -21.89 -7.66 -21.43
N THR A 279 -20.72 -8.26 -21.64
CA THR A 279 -20.57 -9.54 -22.36
C THR A 279 -20.63 -10.77 -21.46
N GLY A 280 -20.55 -10.59 -20.14
CA GLY A 280 -20.52 -11.66 -19.15
C GLY A 280 -19.23 -12.50 -19.15
N LYS A 281 -18.19 -12.10 -19.90
CA LYS A 281 -16.91 -12.80 -19.91
C LYS A 281 -16.03 -12.42 -18.72
N TYR A 282 -15.42 -13.43 -18.11
CA TYR A 282 -14.28 -13.27 -17.21
C TYR A 282 -13.01 -12.94 -18.01
N PHE A 283 -12.13 -12.12 -17.45
CA PHE A 283 -10.83 -11.78 -18.02
C PHE A 283 -9.73 -11.75 -16.96
N GLU A 284 -8.49 -11.93 -17.41
CA GLU A 284 -7.27 -11.62 -16.68
C GLU A 284 -6.36 -10.82 -17.64
N LEU A 285 -6.11 -9.54 -17.32
CA LEU A 285 -5.36 -8.61 -18.15
C LEU A 285 -4.07 -8.19 -17.43
N PRO A 286 -2.88 -8.47 -17.99
CA PRO A 286 -1.64 -7.94 -17.44
C PRO A 286 -1.49 -6.45 -17.73
N GLY A 287 -0.93 -5.73 -16.77
CA GLY A 287 -0.56 -4.32 -16.90
C GLY A 287 0.64 -3.97 -16.02
N ILE A 288 1.11 -2.75 -16.16
CA ILE A 288 2.26 -2.24 -15.44
C ILE A 288 2.09 -0.77 -15.10
N SER A 289 2.40 -0.41 -13.85
CA SER A 289 2.41 0.95 -13.34
C SER A 289 3.83 1.40 -13.11
N VAL A 290 4.20 2.56 -13.67
CA VAL A 290 5.52 3.20 -13.50
C VAL A 290 5.33 4.48 -12.72
N MET A 291 5.97 4.60 -11.56
CA MET A 291 5.81 5.70 -10.62
C MET A 291 7.13 6.44 -10.40
N GLU A 292 7.07 7.76 -10.38
CA GLU A 292 8.12 8.61 -9.79
C GLU A 292 7.64 9.07 -8.41
N ILE A 293 8.47 8.82 -7.40
CA ILE A 293 8.15 9.01 -5.99
C ILE A 293 9.16 10.00 -5.40
N GLU A 294 8.65 11.03 -4.73
CA GLU A 294 9.46 12.02 -4.04
C GLU A 294 8.86 12.30 -2.66
N ASN A 295 9.72 12.36 -1.63
CA ASN A 295 9.33 12.56 -0.22
C ASN A 295 8.26 11.56 0.28
N GLY A 296 8.25 10.33 -0.26
CA GLY A 296 7.30 9.28 0.12
C GLY A 296 5.91 9.40 -0.51
N GLN A 297 5.74 10.26 -1.51
CA GLN A 297 4.49 10.43 -2.26
C GLN A 297 4.73 10.30 -3.76
N ILE A 298 3.75 9.76 -4.49
CA ILE A 298 3.79 9.67 -5.95
C ILE A 298 3.58 11.08 -6.52
N ILE A 299 4.61 11.60 -7.21
CA ILE A 299 4.52 12.86 -7.95
C ILE A 299 4.14 12.62 -9.42
N TRP A 300 4.37 11.41 -9.93
CA TRP A 300 4.01 11.05 -11.29
C TRP A 300 3.74 9.55 -11.40
N ASN A 301 2.70 9.18 -12.15
CA ASN A 301 2.40 7.80 -12.50
C ASN A 301 2.10 7.70 -14.01
N LYS A 302 2.50 6.57 -14.61
CA LYS A 302 1.95 6.06 -15.87
C LYS A 302 1.52 4.62 -15.72
N ASP A 303 0.25 4.36 -16.01
CA ASP A 303 -0.29 3.01 -16.14
C ASP A 303 -0.35 2.61 -17.62
N TYR A 304 0.07 1.37 -17.90
CA TYR A 304 0.12 0.78 -19.24
C TYR A 304 -0.55 -0.60 -19.22
N TRP A 305 -1.50 -0.81 -20.11
CA TRP A 305 -2.09 -2.11 -20.43
C TRP A 305 -2.56 -2.10 -21.88
N ASP A 306 -2.86 -3.26 -22.48
CA ASP A 306 -3.23 -3.31 -23.89
C ASP A 306 -4.75 -3.26 -24.10
N TRP A 307 -5.23 -2.15 -24.68
CA TRP A 307 -6.64 -1.91 -24.95
C TRP A 307 -7.28 -2.99 -25.81
N ASN A 308 -6.56 -3.47 -26.83
CA ASN A 308 -7.11 -4.46 -27.76
C ASN A 308 -7.22 -5.83 -27.10
N THR A 309 -6.21 -6.24 -26.33
CA THR A 309 -6.20 -7.46 -25.53
C THR A 309 -7.34 -7.44 -24.52
N PHE A 310 -7.59 -6.31 -23.85
CA PHE A 310 -8.77 -6.16 -22.99
C PHE A 310 -10.06 -6.43 -23.78
N LEU A 311 -10.30 -5.72 -24.89
CA LEU A 311 -11.49 -5.91 -25.72
C LEU A 311 -11.64 -7.33 -26.29
N GLN A 312 -10.54 -8.04 -26.57
CA GLN A 312 -10.53 -9.44 -26.99
C GLN A 312 -10.93 -10.39 -25.86
N LEU A 313 -10.32 -10.22 -24.67
CA LEU A 313 -10.63 -11.02 -23.48
C LEU A 313 -12.10 -10.87 -23.10
N ILE A 314 -12.62 -9.64 -23.04
CA ILE A 314 -14.05 -9.41 -22.79
C ILE A 314 -14.93 -9.71 -24.01
N GLY A 315 -14.36 -10.02 -25.18
CA GLY A 315 -15.11 -10.50 -26.36
C GLY A 315 -15.90 -9.44 -27.12
N VAL A 316 -15.49 -8.18 -27.04
CA VAL A 316 -16.01 -7.07 -27.86
C VAL A 316 -15.42 -7.11 -29.26
N ILE A 317 -14.17 -7.57 -29.41
CA ILE A 317 -13.50 -7.79 -30.70
C ILE A 317 -12.92 -9.23 -30.79
N PRO A 318 -12.61 -9.75 -31.99
CA PRO A 318 -12.13 -11.12 -32.20
C PRO A 318 -10.70 -11.37 -31.73
#